data_AF-A0A2R8A6M2-F1
#
_entry.id   AF-A0A2R8A6M2-F1
#
_cell.length_a   1.000
_cell.length_b   1.000
_cell.length_c   1.000
_cell.angle_alpha   90.00
_cell.angle_beta   90.00
_cell.angle_gamma   90.00
#
_symmetry.space_group_name_H-M   'P 1'
#
loop_
_entity.id
_entity.type
_entity.pdbx_description
1 polymer ?
#
loop_
_entity_poly.entity_id
_entity_poly.type
_entity_poly.pdbx_seq_one_letter_code
_entity_poly.pdbx_strand_id
1 'polypeptide(L)'
;MVLAEVFDKIPDNLSDRDLYFLLVHSFEHEQIASVAVSRLEQNPLLEAEAFPGDLLQTVLRLSASFWSENFSLWRRVQRILLDLDEAIAGLRDARIAFEACTYERTTP
;
A
#
# COMPACT_ATOMS: atom_id res chain seq x y z
N MET A 1 -16.82 -15.96 20.03
CA MET A 1 -16.63 -14.94 21.08
C MET A 1 -15.14 -14.82 21.40
N VAL A 2 -14.34 -14.11 20.58
CA VAL A 2 -13.00 -13.58 20.96
C VAL A 2 -12.60 -12.34 20.12
N LEU A 3 -12.98 -12.21 18.84
CA LEU A 3 -12.45 -11.10 18.01
C LEU A 3 -13.02 -9.71 18.33
N ALA A 4 -14.22 -9.60 18.91
CA ALA A 4 -14.83 -8.30 19.19
C ALA A 4 -14.19 -7.55 20.38
N GLU A 5 -13.57 -8.26 21.32
CA GLU A 5 -12.92 -7.65 22.50
C GLU A 5 -11.50 -7.14 22.20
N VAL A 6 -10.89 -7.54 21.07
CA VAL A 6 -9.55 -7.08 20.67
C VAL A 6 -9.56 -5.63 20.14
N PHE A 7 -10.72 -5.11 19.71
CA PHE A 7 -10.82 -3.79 19.06
C PHE A 7 -11.07 -2.61 19.99
N ASP A 8 -11.18 -2.82 21.31
CA ASP A 8 -11.47 -1.71 22.24
C ASP A 8 -10.31 -0.68 22.27
N LYS A 9 -9.09 -1.12 21.96
CA LYS A 9 -7.94 -0.26 21.62
C LYS A 9 -7.01 -0.92 20.62
N ILE A 10 -6.83 -0.30 19.46
CA ILE A 10 -5.73 -0.61 18.55
C ILE A 10 -4.40 -0.36 19.28
N PRO A 11 -3.48 -1.35 19.35
CA PRO A 11 -2.18 -1.15 19.99
C PRO A 11 -1.37 -0.05 19.29
N ASP A 12 -0.77 0.84 20.06
CA ASP A 12 0.08 1.93 19.53
C ASP A 12 1.30 1.42 18.74
N ASN A 13 1.68 0.15 18.92
CA ASN A 13 2.89 -0.46 18.37
C ASN A 13 2.62 -1.56 17.33
N LEU A 14 1.51 -1.49 16.59
CA LEU A 14 1.23 -2.45 15.51
C LEU A 14 2.40 -2.58 14.54
N SER A 15 2.87 -3.78 14.24
CA SER A 15 3.82 -3.99 13.14
C SER A 15 3.11 -3.88 11.78
N ASP A 16 3.88 -3.73 10.70
CA ASP A 16 3.30 -3.73 9.33
C ASP A 16 2.61 -5.06 9.04
N ARG A 17 3.19 -6.16 9.53
CA ARG A 17 2.63 -7.50 9.44
C ARG A 17 1.30 -7.63 10.19
N ASP A 18 1.21 -7.04 11.39
CA ASP A 18 -0.05 -7.05 12.15
C ASP A 18 -1.14 -6.28 11.40
N LEU A 19 -0.82 -5.12 10.82
CA LEU A 19 -1.77 -4.37 9.98
C LEU A 19 -2.25 -5.17 8.78
N TYR A 20 -1.32 -5.82 8.07
CA TYR A 20 -1.66 -6.71 6.97
C TYR A 20 -2.59 -7.82 7.43
N PHE A 21 -2.24 -8.52 8.51
CA PHE A 21 -3.05 -9.60 9.04
C PHE A 21 -4.45 -9.13 9.45
N LEU A 22 -4.54 -7.98 10.13
CA LEU A 22 -5.81 -7.39 10.55
C LEU A 22 -6.67 -6.99 9.36
N LEU A 23 -6.11 -6.36 8.32
CA LEU A 23 -6.88 -5.99 7.12
C LEU A 23 -7.36 -7.21 6.31
N VAL A 24 -6.57 -8.28 6.28
CA VAL A 24 -6.95 -9.52 5.57
C VAL A 24 -8.00 -10.33 6.32
N HIS A 25 -7.93 -10.38 7.66
CA HIS A 25 -8.73 -11.29 8.48
C HIS A 25 -9.84 -10.60 9.30
N SER A 26 -9.85 -9.27 9.40
CA SER A 26 -10.86 -8.52 10.16
C SER A 26 -11.88 -7.87 9.22
N PHE A 27 -13.06 -7.55 9.76
CA PHE A 27 -14.00 -6.67 9.08
C PHE A 27 -13.40 -5.27 8.92
N GLU A 28 -13.81 -4.60 7.85
CA GLU A 28 -13.26 -3.32 7.37
C GLU A 28 -13.39 -2.22 8.42
N HIS A 29 -12.35 -2.05 9.24
CA HIS A 29 -12.37 -1.15 10.39
C HIS A 29 -11.61 0.14 10.08
N GLU A 30 -12.30 1.28 10.16
CA GLU A 30 -11.78 2.61 9.79
C GLU A 30 -10.43 2.89 10.44
N GLN A 31 -10.29 2.64 11.74
CA GLN A 31 -9.05 2.96 12.45
C GLN A 31 -7.85 2.13 11.95
N ILE A 32 -8.05 0.85 11.59
CA ILE A 32 -6.97 -0.01 11.06
C ILE A 32 -6.56 0.51 9.67
N ALA A 33 -7.55 0.78 8.82
CA ALA A 33 -7.31 1.34 7.49
C ALA A 33 -6.60 2.70 7.58
N SER A 34 -6.97 3.55 8.53
CA SER A 34 -6.35 4.86 8.75
C SER A 34 -4.86 4.76 9.12
N VAL A 35 -4.50 3.80 10.00
CA VAL A 35 -3.09 3.55 10.34
C VAL A 35 -2.34 3.03 9.12
N ALA A 36 -2.89 2.06 8.38
CA ALA A 36 -2.26 1.53 7.17
C ALA A 36 -2.04 2.61 6.12
N VAL A 37 -3.04 3.44 5.83
CA VAL A 37 -2.94 4.57 4.90
C VAL A 37 -1.86 5.54 5.33
N SER A 38 -1.75 5.85 6.62
CA SER A 38 -0.71 6.77 7.13
C SER A 38 0.71 6.22 6.94
N ARG A 39 0.91 4.89 6.94
CA ARG A 39 2.20 4.27 6.60
C ARG A 39 2.45 4.29 5.10
N LEU A 40 1.42 4.02 4.30
CA LEU A 40 1.50 4.02 2.85
C LEU A 40 1.75 5.41 2.26
N GLU A 41 1.34 6.48 2.95
CA GLU A 41 1.72 7.85 2.59
C GLU A 41 3.24 8.10 2.71
N GLN A 42 3.93 7.38 3.59
CA GLN A 42 5.38 7.47 3.73
C GLN A 42 6.12 6.51 2.79
N ASN A 43 5.56 5.32 2.59
CA ASN A 43 6.11 4.32 1.68
C ASN A 43 4.98 3.53 0.99
N PRO A 44 4.62 3.87 -0.26
CA PRO A 44 3.59 3.17 -1.02
C PRO A 44 3.93 1.70 -1.34
N LEU A 45 5.23 1.36 -1.34
CA LEU A 45 5.73 0.00 -1.61
C LEU A 45 6.13 -0.72 -0.31
N LEU A 46 5.54 -0.35 0.83
CA LEU A 46 5.75 -1.04 2.10
C LEU A 46 5.46 -2.54 1.95
N GLU A 47 6.43 -3.37 2.32
CA GLU A 47 6.30 -4.82 2.39
C GLU A 47 5.89 -5.22 3.81
N ALA A 48 4.77 -5.92 3.92
CA ALA A 48 4.21 -6.36 5.20
C ALA A 48 4.19 -7.88 5.39
N GLU A 49 4.17 -8.66 4.30
CA GLU A 49 4.13 -10.12 4.36
C GLU A 49 5.05 -10.80 3.34
N ALA A 50 4.95 -10.46 2.05
CA ALA A 50 5.52 -11.26 0.98
C ALA A 50 6.19 -10.49 -0.16
N PHE A 51 5.77 -9.25 -0.44
CA PHE A 51 6.38 -8.45 -1.50
C PHE A 51 6.14 -6.95 -1.34
N PRO A 52 7.00 -6.08 -1.91
CA PRO A 52 6.82 -4.63 -1.86
C PRO A 52 5.46 -4.18 -2.41
N GLY A 53 4.67 -3.51 -1.57
CA GLY A 53 3.34 -3.01 -1.92
C GLY A 53 2.19 -3.98 -1.64
N ASP A 54 2.44 -5.12 -1.01
CA ASP A 54 1.37 -6.04 -0.56
C ASP A 54 0.38 -5.39 0.41
N LEU A 55 0.83 -4.50 1.29
CA LEU A 55 -0.06 -3.74 2.17
C LEU A 55 -0.97 -2.81 1.38
N LEU A 56 -0.42 -2.07 0.40
CA LEU A 56 -1.22 -1.22 -0.48
C LEU A 56 -2.23 -2.07 -1.25
N GLN A 57 -1.80 -3.21 -1.79
CA GLN A 57 -2.70 -4.13 -2.49
C GLN A 57 -3.86 -4.57 -1.60
N THR A 58 -3.61 -4.90 -0.34
CA THR A 58 -4.64 -5.28 0.62
C THR A 58 -5.59 -4.11 0.90
N VAL A 59 -5.06 -2.90 1.11
CA VAL A 59 -5.88 -1.69 1.30
C VAL A 59 -6.80 -1.46 0.09
N LEU A 60 -6.29 -1.56 -1.14
CA LEU A 60 -7.09 -1.36 -2.36
C LEU A 60 -8.23 -2.37 -2.54
N ARG A 61 -8.20 -3.51 -1.84
CA ARG A 61 -9.25 -4.54 -1.90
C ARG A 61 -10.39 -4.32 -0.91
N LEU A 62 -10.30 -3.32 -0.03
CA LEU A 62 -11.43 -2.92 0.82
C LEU A 62 -12.64 -2.56 -0.05
N SER A 63 -13.84 -2.85 0.46
CA SER A 63 -15.09 -2.80 -0.28
C SER A 63 -15.47 -1.38 -0.71
N ALA A 64 -16.27 -1.30 -1.77
CA ALA A 64 -16.86 -0.04 -2.21
C ALA A 64 -17.73 0.61 -1.11
N SER A 65 -18.43 -0.18 -0.28
CA SER A 65 -19.18 0.33 0.87
C SER A 65 -18.26 1.02 1.87
N PHE A 66 -17.15 0.39 2.25
CA PHE A 66 -16.16 0.99 3.14
C PHE A 66 -15.65 2.32 2.59
N TRP A 67 -15.29 2.36 1.30
CA TRP A 67 -14.80 3.61 0.69
C TRP A 67 -15.85 4.71 0.62
N SER A 68 -17.12 4.35 0.41
CA SER A 68 -18.22 5.31 0.42
C SER A 68 -18.46 5.94 1.80
N GLU A 69 -18.24 5.15 2.86
CA GLU A 69 -18.35 5.60 4.25
C GLU A 69 -17.11 6.36 4.72
N ASN A 70 -15.94 6.07 4.12
CA ASN A 70 -14.63 6.62 4.52
C ASN A 70 -13.98 7.47 3.42
N PHE A 71 -14.73 8.43 2.87
CA PHE A 71 -14.29 9.24 1.72
C PHE A 71 -12.97 10.00 1.94
N SER A 72 -12.67 10.42 3.18
CA SER A 72 -11.40 11.07 3.53
C SER A 72 -10.20 10.15 3.31
N LEU A 73 -10.30 8.88 3.75
CA LEU A 73 -9.28 7.86 3.52
C LEU A 73 -9.15 7.51 2.04
N TRP A 74 -10.29 7.39 1.33
CA TRP A 74 -10.27 7.15 -0.11
C TRP A 74 -9.48 8.22 -0.86
N ARG A 75 -9.66 9.51 -0.54
CA ARG A 75 -8.90 10.60 -1.15
C ARG A 75 -7.39 10.52 -0.89
N ARG A 76 -7.00 10.08 0.31
CA ARG A 76 -5.58 9.87 0.66
C ARG A 76 -4.97 8.73 -0.16
N VAL A 77 -5.70 7.62 -0.29
CA VAL A 77 -5.28 6.49 -1.15
C VAL A 77 -5.19 6.91 -2.62
N GLN A 78 -6.14 7.70 -3.12
CA GLN A 78 -6.07 8.24 -4.48
C GLN A 78 -4.82 9.09 -4.70
N ARG A 79 -4.42 9.91 -3.73
CA ARG A 79 -3.17 10.67 -3.81
C ARG A 79 -1.96 9.75 -3.93
N ILE A 80 -1.87 8.72 -3.06
CA ILE A 80 -0.80 7.72 -3.12
C ILE A 80 -0.70 7.08 -4.51
N LEU A 81 -1.85 6.71 -5.10
CA LEU A 81 -1.90 6.09 -6.43
C LEU A 81 -1.43 7.03 -7.54
N LEU A 82 -1.85 8.30 -7.51
CA LEU A 82 -1.42 9.29 -8.50
C LEU A 82 0.09 9.53 -8.46
N ASP A 83 0.64 9.68 -7.25
CA ASP A 83 2.07 9.91 -7.04
C ASP A 83 2.89 8.67 -7.49
N LEU A 84 2.35 7.46 -7.25
CA LEU A 84 2.97 6.21 -7.71
C LEU A 84 2.91 6.06 -9.23
N ASP A 85 1.81 6.43 -9.87
CA ASP A 85 1.68 6.41 -11.33
C ASP A 85 2.70 7.34 -12.00
N GLU A 86 2.92 8.53 -11.44
CA GLU A 86 3.94 9.48 -11.90
C GLU A 86 5.35 8.89 -11.74
N ALA A 87 5.67 8.31 -10.58
CA ALA A 87 6.95 7.67 -10.34
C ALA A 87 7.21 6.49 -11.29
N ILE A 88 6.20 5.65 -11.52
CA ILE A 88 6.28 4.52 -12.46
C ILE A 88 6.48 5.02 -13.89
N ALA A 89 5.81 6.09 -14.30
CA ALA A 89 6.02 6.70 -15.62
C ALA A 89 7.48 7.15 -15.79
N GLY A 90 8.03 7.88 -14.83
CA GLY A 90 9.44 8.30 -14.86
C GLY A 90 10.43 7.13 -14.91
N LEU A 91 10.17 6.06 -14.14
CA LEU A 91 10.98 4.84 -14.19
C LEU A 91 10.88 4.11 -15.53
N ARG A 92 9.71 4.09 -16.17
CA ARG A 92 9.52 3.50 -17.51
C ARG A 92 10.33 4.26 -18.56
N ASP A 93 10.29 5.59 -18.52
CA ASP A 93 11.06 6.42 -19.46
C ASP A 93 12.57 6.21 -19.29
N ALA A 94 13.05 6.21 -18.04
CA ALA A 94 14.45 5.92 -17.73
C ALA A 94 14.87 4.52 -18.18
N ARG A 95 14.01 3.52 -18.01
CA ARG A 95 14.25 2.15 -18.47
C ARG A 95 14.38 2.08 -19.99
N ILE A 96 13.48 2.73 -20.73
CA ILE A 96 13.54 2.79 -22.20
C ILE A 96 14.87 3.41 -22.64
N ALA A 97 15.27 4.52 -22.01
CA ALA A 97 16.55 5.17 -22.31
C ALA A 97 17.75 4.23 -22.04
N PHE A 98 17.71 3.51 -20.91
CA PHE A 98 18.75 2.54 -20.57
C PHE A 98 18.81 1.36 -21.57
N GLU A 99 17.66 0.81 -21.98
CA GLU A 99 17.60 -0.28 -22.95
C GLU A 99 18.06 0.15 -24.36
N ALA A 100 17.88 1.43 -24.70
CA ALA A 100 18.38 2.00 -25.95
C ALA A 100 19.91 2.22 -25.94
N CYS A 101 20.54 2.32 -24.78
CA CYS A 101 22.00 2.28 -24.66
C CYS A 101 22.50 0.87 -24.97
N THR A 102 22.68 0.57 -26.26
CA THR A 102 23.31 -0.68 -26.69
C THR A 102 24.70 -0.79 -26.07
N TYR A 103 24.91 -1.82 -25.25
CA TYR A 103 26.25 -2.21 -24.80
C TYR A 103 27.00 -2.77 -26.02
N GLU A 104 27.74 -1.91 -26.73
CA GLU A 104 28.71 -2.35 -27.73
C GLU A 104 29.82 -3.11 -27.01
N ARG A 105 29.61 -4.42 -26.88
CA ARG A 105 30.65 -5.34 -26.46
C ARG A 105 31.67 -5.37 -27.60
N THR A 106 32.66 -4.49 -27.53
CA THR A 106 33.87 -4.56 -28.34
C THR A 106 34.59 -5.85 -27.93
N THR A 107 34.29 -6.94 -28.63
CA THR A 107 35.14 -8.13 -28.60
C THR A 107 36.49 -7.76 -29.20
N PRO A 108 37.61 -8.05 -28.50
CA PRO A 108 38.96 -7.84 -29.04
C PRO A 108 39.26 -8.75 -30.23
#